data_AF-A0A932WWJ5-F1
#
_entry.id   AF-A0A932WWJ5-F1
#
_cell.length_a   1.000
_cell.length_b   1.000
_cell.length_c   1.000
_cell.angle_alpha   90.00
_cell.angle_beta   90.00
_cell.angle_gamma   90.00
#
_symmetry.space_group_name_H-M   'P 1'
#
loop_
_entity.id
_entity.type
_entity.pdbx_description
1 polymer ?
#
loop_
_entity_poly.entity_id
_entity_poly.type
_entity_poly.pdbx_seq_one_letter_code
_entity_poly.pdbx_strand_id
1 'polypeptide(L)'
;MSIRYFTNKEIDKHKWDNCISNASNGLIYGYSFYLDIMAKNWDAIILNDYEAVLPLTWNKKYTFYYLYQPFFMASLGVFGNNLSAIIVNEFLLSIPKKFKYWDFYLNHSNRFTLTDFTLYERMNYVLDLNNSYDNLFSRFRENIKRNIKKTEKLNCVVKKDIPVEEVIELAK
;
A
#
# COMPACT_ATOMS: atom_id res chain seq x y z
N MET A 1 -10.97 -21.39 -9.82
CA MET A 1 -10.48 -20.15 -9.17
C MET A 1 -11.20 -20.02 -7.83
N SER A 2 -10.47 -20.03 -6.71
CA SER A 2 -11.08 -19.94 -5.37
C SER A 2 -10.63 -18.65 -4.71
N ILE A 3 -11.55 -17.70 -4.55
CA ILE A 3 -11.32 -16.46 -3.79
C ILE A 3 -12.11 -16.59 -2.49
N ARG A 4 -11.42 -16.48 -1.35
CA ARG A 4 -12.03 -16.72 -0.03
C ARG A 4 -11.56 -15.72 0.99
N TYR A 5 -12.45 -15.43 1.93
CA TYR A 5 -12.16 -14.60 3.10
C TYR A 5 -11.53 -15.43 4.22
N PHE A 6 -10.53 -14.86 4.87
CA PHE A 6 -9.80 -15.43 6.01
C PHE A 6 -9.68 -14.38 7.11
N THR A 7 -9.97 -14.76 8.35
CA THR A 7 -9.66 -13.94 9.52
C THR A 7 -8.16 -13.88 9.74
N ASN A 8 -7.66 -12.85 10.42
CA ASN A 8 -6.24 -12.70 10.71
C ASN A 8 -5.54 -13.99 11.21
N LYS A 9 -6.22 -14.72 12.10
CA LYS A 9 -5.69 -15.93 12.74
C LYS A 9 -5.55 -17.11 11.79
N GLU A 10 -6.27 -17.11 10.68
CA GLU A 10 -6.25 -18.15 9.66
C GLU A 10 -5.19 -17.87 8.57
N ILE A 11 -4.57 -16.69 8.60
CA ILE A 11 -3.58 -16.28 7.59
C ILE A 11 -2.21 -16.89 7.95
N ASP A 12 -1.63 -17.58 6.98
CA ASP A 12 -0.22 -17.95 6.97
C ASP A 12 0.60 -16.72 6.56
N LYS A 13 1.18 -16.05 7.56
CA LYS A 13 1.95 -14.81 7.34
C LYS A 13 3.18 -15.02 6.45
N HIS A 14 3.79 -16.22 6.46
CA HIS A 14 4.93 -16.49 5.59
C HIS A 14 4.51 -16.55 4.12
N LYS A 15 3.42 -17.26 3.81
CA LYS A 15 2.89 -17.28 2.43
C LYS A 15 2.36 -15.92 2.00
N TRP A 16 1.71 -15.20 2.91
CA TRP A 16 1.27 -13.83 2.70
C TRP A 16 2.43 -12.91 2.31
N ASP A 17 3.47 -12.83 3.14
CA ASP A 17 4.60 -11.95 2.89
C ASP A 17 5.38 -12.36 1.64
N ASN A 18 5.45 -13.66 1.34
CA ASN A 18 6.01 -14.15 0.08
C ASN A 18 5.17 -13.73 -1.14
N CYS A 19 3.84 -13.67 -1.02
CA CYS A 19 2.98 -13.12 -2.07
C CYS A 19 3.28 -11.63 -2.30
N ILE A 20 3.35 -10.84 -1.22
CA ILE A 20 3.63 -9.40 -1.28
C ILE A 20 5.02 -9.14 -1.88
N SER A 21 6.04 -9.88 -1.47
CA SER A 21 7.42 -9.68 -1.96
C SER A 21 7.59 -10.02 -3.44
N ASN A 22 6.82 -10.99 -3.95
CA ASN A 22 6.89 -11.41 -5.35
C ASN A 22 5.85 -10.73 -6.25
N ALA A 23 4.97 -9.92 -5.70
CA ALA A 23 3.98 -9.18 -6.47
C ALA A 23 4.62 -8.01 -7.21
N SER A 24 4.32 -7.86 -8.50
CA SER A 24 4.77 -6.71 -9.31
C SER A 24 4.29 -5.36 -8.78
N ASN A 25 3.25 -5.37 -7.95
CA ASN A 25 2.69 -4.21 -7.27
C ASN A 25 2.89 -4.23 -5.75
N GLY A 26 3.86 -5.01 -5.25
CA GLY A 26 4.20 -5.10 -3.83
C GLY A 26 4.54 -3.73 -3.23
N LEU A 27 3.96 -3.44 -2.06
CA LEU A 27 4.22 -2.22 -1.29
C LEU A 27 4.44 -2.59 0.18
N ILE A 28 5.21 -1.77 0.91
CA ILE A 28 5.44 -1.98 2.36
C ILE A 28 4.11 -2.13 3.14
N TYR A 29 3.06 -1.43 2.69
CA TYR A 29 1.72 -1.45 3.28
C TYR A 29 1.04 -2.82 3.25
N GLY A 30 1.45 -3.70 2.33
CA GLY A 30 0.87 -5.03 2.19
C GLY A 30 1.50 -6.06 3.14
N TYR A 31 2.69 -5.83 3.67
CA TYR A 31 3.37 -6.81 4.52
C TYR A 31 2.67 -6.99 5.87
N SER A 32 2.66 -8.22 6.36
CA SER A 32 1.97 -8.63 7.58
C SER A 32 2.47 -7.83 8.80
N PHE A 33 3.78 -7.64 8.94
CA PHE A 33 4.36 -6.87 10.05
C PHE A 33 3.89 -5.41 10.05
N TYR A 34 3.72 -4.80 8.86
CA TYR A 34 3.27 -3.42 8.74
C TYR A 34 1.77 -3.32 9.05
N LEU A 35 0.97 -4.27 8.54
CA LEU A 35 -0.45 -4.38 8.84
C LEU A 35 -0.72 -4.59 10.34
N ASP A 36 0.07 -5.44 11.00
CA ASP A 36 -0.03 -5.71 12.44
C ASP A 36 0.21 -4.46 13.30
N ILE A 37 1.12 -3.59 12.88
CA ILE A 37 1.46 -2.37 13.60
C ILE A 37 0.45 -1.25 13.29
N MET A 38 0.12 -1.07 12.01
CA MET A 38 -0.60 0.13 11.56
C MET A 38 -2.12 -0.03 11.60
N ALA A 39 -2.64 -1.25 11.45
CA ALA A 39 -4.08 -1.50 11.46
C ALA A 39 -4.55 -2.01 12.82
N LYS A 40 -5.62 -1.42 13.35
CA LYS A 40 -6.29 -1.89 14.57
C LYS A 40 -6.73 -3.36 14.48
N ASN A 41 -7.29 -3.76 13.33
CA ASN A 41 -7.56 -5.15 12.97
C ASN A 41 -7.39 -5.27 11.45
N TRP A 42 -7.01 -6.45 10.98
CA TRP A 42 -7.01 -6.76 9.57
C TRP A 42 -7.30 -8.24 9.31
N ASP A 43 -8.14 -8.50 8.33
CA ASP A 43 -8.41 -9.81 7.77
C ASP A 43 -7.94 -9.83 6.31
N ALA A 44 -8.23 -10.89 5.56
CA ALA A 44 -7.81 -10.99 4.17
C ALA A 44 -8.86 -11.62 3.26
N ILE A 45 -8.73 -11.31 1.98
CA ILE A 45 -9.22 -12.16 0.89
C ILE A 45 -8.01 -12.73 0.16
N ILE A 46 -8.04 -14.02 -0.11
CA ILE A 46 -6.92 -14.76 -0.71
C ILE A 46 -7.43 -15.54 -1.92
N LEU A 47 -6.67 -15.45 -3.02
CA LEU A 47 -6.86 -16.25 -4.23
C LEU A 47 -6.01 -17.52 -4.17
N ASN A 48 -6.65 -18.68 -4.34
CA ASN A 48 -6.04 -20.00 -4.34
C ASN A 48 -5.09 -20.18 -3.12
N ASP A 49 -3.84 -20.57 -3.32
CA ASP A 49 -2.82 -20.66 -2.27
C ASP A 49 -1.89 -19.42 -2.32
N TYR A 50 -2.44 -18.25 -1.98
CA TYR A 50 -1.70 -16.97 -1.92
C TYR A 50 -1.14 -16.49 -3.26
N GLU A 51 -1.82 -16.80 -4.37
CA GLU A 51 -1.43 -16.28 -5.70
C GLU A 51 -1.66 -14.76 -5.83
N ALA A 52 -2.72 -14.28 -5.17
CA ALA A 52 -3.01 -12.87 -4.99
C ALA A 52 -3.74 -12.67 -3.66
N VAL A 53 -3.60 -11.49 -3.07
CA VAL A 53 -4.13 -11.19 -1.74
C VAL A 53 -4.68 -9.76 -1.64
N LEU A 54 -5.71 -9.57 -0.81
CA LEU A 54 -6.28 -8.26 -0.49
C LEU A 54 -6.38 -8.14 1.03
N PRO A 55 -5.59 -7.27 1.68
CA PRO A 55 -5.77 -6.99 3.10
C PRO A 55 -7.07 -6.19 3.32
N LEU A 56 -7.85 -6.63 4.31
CA LEU A 56 -9.08 -5.99 4.75
C LEU A 56 -8.87 -5.41 6.15
N THR A 57 -8.35 -4.17 6.21
CA THR A 57 -8.19 -3.44 7.46
C THR A 57 -9.54 -2.93 7.95
N TRP A 58 -9.94 -3.31 9.17
CA TRP A 58 -11.30 -3.06 9.64
C TRP A 58 -11.38 -2.58 11.08
N ASN A 59 -12.45 -1.83 11.35
CA ASN A 59 -12.82 -1.43 12.70
C ASN A 59 -14.34 -1.55 12.85
N LYS A 60 -14.81 -1.37 14.08
CA LYS A 60 -16.22 -1.49 14.42
C LYS A 60 -16.65 -0.28 15.23
N LYS A 61 -17.75 0.34 14.82
CA LYS A 61 -18.45 1.36 15.62
C LYS A 61 -19.79 0.76 16.04
N TYR A 62 -19.96 0.51 17.34
CA TYR A 62 -21.07 -0.25 17.90
C TYR A 62 -21.20 -1.65 17.29
N THR A 63 -22.20 -1.87 16.42
CA THR A 63 -22.46 -3.13 15.70
C THR A 63 -22.05 -3.07 14.23
N PHE A 64 -21.61 -1.91 13.72
CA PHE A 64 -21.27 -1.69 12.32
C PHE A 64 -19.78 -1.91 12.07
N TYR A 65 -19.45 -2.92 11.26
CA TYR A 65 -18.10 -3.15 10.77
C TYR A 65 -17.86 -2.36 9.49
N TYR A 66 -16.69 -1.75 9.39
CA TYR A 66 -16.28 -0.99 8.22
C TYR A 66 -14.81 -1.22 7.89
N LEU A 67 -14.50 -1.17 6.59
CA LEU A 67 -13.13 -1.18 6.08
C LEU A 67 -12.61 0.26 6.05
N TYR A 68 -11.36 0.47 6.44
CA TYR A 68 -10.76 1.79 6.52
C TYR A 68 -9.30 1.76 6.10
N GLN A 69 -8.79 2.87 5.55
CA GLN A 69 -7.37 3.08 5.31
C GLN A 69 -6.66 3.45 6.63
N PRO A 70 -5.70 2.65 7.14
CA PRO A 70 -4.96 3.05 8.34
C PRO A 70 -4.02 4.23 8.08
N PHE A 71 -3.63 4.92 9.15
CA PHE A 71 -2.64 6.00 9.06
C PHE A 71 -1.30 5.48 8.53
N PHE A 72 -0.53 6.37 7.89
CA PHE A 72 0.76 6.06 7.26
C PHE A 72 0.73 4.92 6.21
N MET A 73 -0.45 4.64 5.66
CA MET A 73 -0.63 3.74 4.53
C MET A 73 -1.29 4.51 3.40
N ALA A 74 -0.59 4.69 2.28
CA ALA A 74 -1.12 5.49 1.16
C ALA A 74 -2.13 4.73 0.30
N SER A 75 -1.98 3.40 0.19
CA SER A 75 -2.91 2.54 -0.52
C SER A 75 -2.83 1.10 -0.02
N LEU A 76 -3.89 0.34 -0.28
CA LEU A 76 -4.01 -1.10 -0.12
C LEU A 76 -4.35 -1.71 -1.50
N GLY A 77 -5.39 -2.53 -1.58
CA GLY A 77 -5.83 -3.16 -2.82
C GLY A 77 -5.30 -4.58 -2.99
N VAL A 78 -5.55 -5.13 -4.17
CA VAL A 78 -5.17 -6.49 -4.51
C VAL A 78 -3.70 -6.48 -4.89
N PHE A 79 -2.91 -7.27 -4.19
CA PHE A 79 -1.51 -7.54 -4.47
C PHE A 79 -1.39 -8.87 -5.19
N GLY A 80 -0.54 -8.93 -6.21
CA GLY A 80 -0.30 -10.14 -6.98
C GLY A 80 0.24 -9.82 -8.36
N ASN A 81 0.39 -10.86 -9.18
CA ASN A 81 0.89 -10.75 -10.53
C ASN A 81 -0.24 -10.92 -11.56
N ASN A 82 -0.09 -10.30 -12.74
CA ASN A 82 -1.02 -10.43 -13.87
C ASN A 82 -2.50 -10.17 -13.50
N LEU A 83 -2.75 -9.20 -12.61
CA LEU A 83 -4.10 -8.84 -12.19
C LEU A 83 -4.91 -8.31 -13.38
N SER A 84 -6.20 -8.61 -13.38
CA SER A 84 -7.17 -8.16 -14.39
C SER A 84 -8.36 -7.50 -13.72
N ALA A 85 -9.15 -6.74 -14.49
CA ALA A 85 -10.39 -6.15 -14.03
C ALA A 85 -11.33 -7.20 -13.42
N ILE A 86 -11.41 -8.39 -14.03
CA ILE A 86 -12.24 -9.51 -13.55
C ILE A 86 -11.74 -9.97 -12.17
N ILE A 87 -10.44 -10.20 -12.01
CA ILE A 87 -9.87 -10.65 -10.74
C ILE A 87 -10.16 -9.61 -9.65
N VAL A 88 -9.85 -8.33 -9.90
CA VAL A 88 -10.09 -7.26 -8.91
C VAL A 88 -11.57 -7.15 -8.56
N ASN A 89 -12.47 -7.26 -9.53
CA ASN A 89 -13.91 -7.24 -9.29
C ASN A 89 -14.36 -8.40 -8.38
N GLU A 90 -13.88 -9.62 -8.66
CA GLU A 90 -14.18 -10.81 -7.83
C GLU A 90 -13.63 -10.70 -6.41
N PHE A 91 -12.45 -10.10 -6.23
CA PHE A 91 -11.91 -9.78 -4.89
C PHE A 91 -12.86 -8.86 -4.13
N LEU A 92 -13.34 -7.79 -4.75
CA LEU A 92 -14.25 -6.85 -4.09
C LEU A 92 -15.62 -7.47 -3.83
N LEU A 93 -16.17 -8.26 -4.75
CA LEU A 93 -17.42 -9.01 -4.55
C LEU A 93 -17.30 -10.03 -3.41
N SER A 94 -16.10 -10.56 -3.17
CA SER A 94 -15.82 -11.53 -2.11
C SER A 94 -15.69 -10.89 -0.71
N ILE A 95 -15.75 -9.55 -0.60
CA ILE A 95 -15.75 -8.87 0.70
C ILE A 95 -17.01 -9.25 1.48
N PRO A 96 -16.87 -9.79 2.71
CA PRO A 96 -18.02 -10.21 3.50
C PRO A 96 -19.04 -9.09 3.73
N LYS A 97 -20.33 -9.42 3.55
CA LYS A 97 -21.48 -8.50 3.74
C LYS A 97 -21.57 -7.85 5.14
N LYS A 98 -20.82 -8.36 6.13
CA LYS A 98 -20.71 -7.73 7.45
C LYS A 98 -20.04 -6.35 7.38
N PHE A 99 -19.14 -6.13 6.42
CA PHE A 99 -18.49 -4.85 6.17
C PHE A 99 -19.41 -3.96 5.34
N LYS A 100 -20.18 -3.12 6.02
CA LYS A 100 -21.25 -2.32 5.39
C LYS A 100 -20.76 -1.01 4.75
N TYR A 101 -19.56 -0.57 5.12
CA TYR A 101 -18.96 0.66 4.64
C TYR A 101 -17.48 0.43 4.38
N TRP A 102 -16.99 0.88 3.22
CA TRP A 102 -15.61 0.72 2.80
C TRP A 102 -15.01 2.09 2.48
N ASP A 103 -13.91 2.43 3.13
CA ASP A 103 -13.13 3.64 2.87
C ASP A 103 -11.64 3.30 2.85
N PHE A 104 -11.19 2.71 1.75
CA PHE A 104 -9.79 2.38 1.54
C PHE A 104 -9.42 2.58 0.07
N TYR A 105 -8.13 2.72 -0.22
CA TYR A 105 -7.65 2.97 -1.57
C TYR A 105 -7.04 1.72 -2.19
N LEU A 106 -7.29 1.50 -3.47
CA LEU A 106 -6.58 0.47 -4.24
C LEU A 106 -5.24 1.02 -4.73
N ASN A 107 -4.22 0.17 -4.81
CA ASN A 107 -2.91 0.57 -5.30
C ASN A 107 -2.91 0.86 -6.80
N HIS A 108 -1.85 1.52 -7.27
CA HIS A 108 -1.70 2.01 -8.64
C HIS A 108 -1.86 0.94 -9.73
N SER A 109 -1.60 -0.34 -9.42
CA SER A 109 -1.73 -1.46 -10.36
C SER A 109 -3.15 -2.06 -10.39
N ASN A 110 -4.08 -1.54 -9.58
CA ASN A 110 -5.50 -1.94 -9.60
C ASN A 110 -6.38 -0.95 -10.37
N ARG A 111 -5.80 -0.11 -11.23
CA ARG A 111 -6.53 0.86 -12.06
C ARG A 111 -7.28 0.15 -13.20
N PHE A 112 -8.50 -0.29 -12.91
CA PHE A 112 -9.38 -0.96 -13.86
C PHE A 112 -10.77 -0.32 -13.87
N THR A 113 -11.46 -0.42 -15.01
CA THR A 113 -12.91 -0.23 -15.04
C THR A 113 -13.56 -1.51 -14.53
N LEU A 114 -14.32 -1.42 -13.44
CA LEU A 114 -15.01 -2.56 -12.83
C LEU A 114 -16.50 -2.53 -13.18
N THR A 115 -17.13 -3.71 -13.23
CA THR A 115 -18.55 -3.87 -13.56
C THR A 115 -19.46 -3.52 -12.39
N ASP A 116 -19.06 -3.90 -11.18
CA ASP A 116 -19.91 -3.84 -9.99
C ASP A 116 -19.58 -2.67 -9.06
N PHE A 117 -18.50 -1.94 -9.36
CA PHE A 117 -17.98 -0.87 -8.51
C PHE A 117 -17.59 0.35 -9.34
N THR A 118 -18.02 1.53 -8.90
CA THR A 118 -17.52 2.81 -9.41
C THR A 118 -16.27 3.21 -8.65
N LEU A 119 -15.14 3.29 -9.36
CA LEU A 119 -13.88 3.77 -8.80
C LEU A 119 -13.64 5.22 -9.21
N TYR A 120 -12.96 5.98 -8.35
CA TYR A 120 -12.44 7.30 -8.67
C TYR A 120 -10.92 7.30 -8.59
N GLU A 121 -10.28 8.02 -9.50
CA GLU A 121 -8.83 8.06 -9.58
C GLU A 121 -8.22 9.01 -8.54
N ARG A 122 -7.07 8.62 -7.98
CA ARG A 122 -6.23 9.47 -7.15
C ARG A 122 -4.84 9.57 -7.77
N MET A 123 -4.18 10.70 -7.54
CA MET A 123 -2.88 10.99 -8.12
C MET A 123 -1.77 10.74 -7.10
N ASN A 124 -0.71 10.04 -7.54
CA ASN A 124 0.54 9.88 -6.82
C ASN A 124 1.68 10.35 -7.71
N TYR A 125 2.74 10.92 -7.12
CA TYR A 125 3.96 11.29 -7.83
C TYR A 125 5.03 10.22 -7.58
N VAL A 126 5.46 9.53 -8.63
CA VAL A 126 6.47 8.46 -8.56
C VAL A 126 7.68 8.89 -9.37
N LEU A 127 8.86 8.84 -8.74
CA LEU A 127 10.14 8.98 -9.42
C LEU A 127 10.78 7.60 -9.54
N ASP A 128 10.96 7.13 -10.76
CA ASP A 128 11.67 5.87 -11.03
C ASP A 128 13.16 6.04 -10.72
N LEU A 129 13.69 5.22 -9.81
CA LEU A 129 15.09 5.25 -9.37
C LEU A 129 15.98 4.23 -10.10
N ASN A 130 15.48 3.55 -11.14
CA ASN A 130 16.25 2.58 -11.93
C ASN A 130 17.30 3.22 -12.86
N ASN A 131 17.42 4.55 -12.85
CA ASN A 131 18.41 5.29 -13.65
C ASN A 131 19.53 5.82 -12.76
N SER A 132 20.70 6.11 -13.36
CA SER A 132 21.78 6.77 -12.63
C SER A 132 21.35 8.15 -12.11
N TYR A 133 21.97 8.60 -11.02
CA TYR A 133 21.70 9.92 -10.46
C TYR A 133 21.84 11.04 -11.49
N ASP A 134 22.89 11.01 -12.32
CA ASP A 134 23.13 12.04 -13.34
C ASP A 134 21.98 12.11 -14.37
N ASN A 135 21.44 10.96 -14.77
CA ASN A 135 20.29 10.90 -15.67
C ASN A 135 19.05 11.51 -15.00
N LEU A 136 18.76 11.12 -13.75
CA LEU A 136 17.63 11.66 -12.99
C LEU A 136 17.76 13.18 -12.79
N PHE A 137 18.94 13.63 -12.36
CA PHE A 137 19.26 15.03 -12.12
C PHE A 137 19.10 15.87 -13.38
N SER A 138 19.50 15.36 -14.55
CA SER A 138 19.35 16.07 -15.83
C SER A 138 17.88 16.41 -16.15
N ARG A 139 16.95 15.56 -15.70
CA ARG A 139 15.49 15.67 -15.89
C ARG A 139 14.79 16.52 -14.83
N PHE A 140 15.49 16.93 -13.77
CA PHE A 140 14.91 17.83 -12.77
C PHE A 140 14.64 19.20 -13.37
N ARG A 141 13.63 19.90 -12.82
CA ARG A 141 13.36 21.30 -13.17
C ARG A 141 14.54 22.19 -12.73
N GLU A 142 14.80 23.26 -13.48
CA GLU A 142 15.95 24.15 -13.23
C GLU A 142 15.99 24.74 -11.82
N ASN A 143 14.82 25.04 -11.23
CA ASN A 143 14.74 25.49 -9.85
C ASN A 143 15.21 24.43 -8.84
N ILE A 144 14.91 23.15 -9.07
CA ILE A 144 15.36 22.03 -8.23
C ILE A 144 16.87 21.86 -8.36
N LYS A 145 17.41 21.88 -9.59
CA LYS A 145 18.86 21.82 -9.83
C LYS A 145 19.60 22.96 -9.11
N ARG A 146 19.07 24.18 -9.17
CA ARG A 146 19.64 25.35 -8.46
C ARG A 146 19.60 25.17 -6.94
N ASN A 147 18.51 24.65 -6.39
CA ASN A 147 18.39 24.41 -4.96
C ASN A 147 19.41 23.36 -4.47
N ILE A 148 19.58 22.26 -5.21
CA ILE A 148 20.59 21.22 -4.90
C ILE A 148 22.01 21.82 -4.90
N LYS A 149 22.37 22.59 -5.93
CA LYS A 149 23.68 23.27 -5.98
C LYS A 149 23.87 24.26 -4.82
N LYS A 150 22.79 24.89 -4.35
CA LYS A 150 22.84 25.78 -3.19
C LYS A 150 23.10 24.99 -1.91
N THR A 151 22.46 23.84 -1.70
CA THR A 151 22.69 23.02 -0.50
C THR A 151 24.11 22.47 -0.43
N GLU A 152 24.70 22.13 -1.58
CA GLU A 152 26.12 21.76 -1.66
C GLU A 152 27.04 22.91 -1.22
N LYS A 153 26.80 24.14 -1.71
CA LYS A 153 27.56 25.33 -1.31
C LYS A 153 27.43 25.67 0.18
N LEU A 154 26.31 25.30 0.79
CA LEU A 154 26.06 25.48 2.22
C LEU A 154 26.64 24.34 3.07
N ASN A 155 27.34 23.38 2.46
CA ASN A 155 27.87 22.18 3.12
C ASN A 155 26.81 21.41 3.90
N CYS A 156 25.57 21.36 3.39
CA CYS A 156 24.54 20.52 3.97
C CYS A 156 24.95 19.04 3.85
N VAL A 157 24.86 18.29 4.95
CA VAL A 157 25.21 16.87 4.99
C VAL A 157 23.98 16.01 5.34
N VAL A 158 23.92 14.82 4.78
CA VAL A 158 22.90 13.82 5.16
C VAL A 158 23.45 13.00 6.32
N LYS A 159 22.80 13.09 7.49
CA LYS A 159 23.06 12.20 8.62
C LYS A 159 22.05 11.05 8.58
N LYS A 160 22.54 9.82 8.68
CA LYS A 160 21.73 8.60 8.84
C LYS A 160 21.80 8.14 10.29
N ASP A 161 20.98 7.16 10.65
CA ASP A 161 21.00 6.51 11.96
C ASP A 161 20.77 7.50 13.12
N ILE A 162 19.88 8.47 12.89
CA ILE A 162 19.43 9.40 13.92
C ILE A 162 18.53 8.62 14.89
N PRO A 163 18.77 8.68 16.21
CA PRO A 163 17.91 8.06 17.20
C PRO A 163 16.45 8.50 17.02
N VAL A 164 15.52 7.55 17.12
CA VAL A 164 14.08 7.81 16.91
C VAL A 164 13.56 8.82 17.94
N GLU A 165 14.09 8.79 19.15
CA GLU A 165 13.76 9.71 20.23
C GLU A 165 14.03 11.17 19.84
N GLU A 166 15.16 11.45 19.19
CA GLU A 166 15.49 12.80 18.69
C GLU A 166 14.50 13.27 17.62
N VAL A 167 14.04 12.36 16.75
CA VAL A 167 13.06 12.69 15.70
C VAL A 167 11.69 13.02 16.31
N ILE A 168 11.26 12.27 17.33
CA ILE A 168 9.98 12.49 18.02
C ILE A 168 9.98 13.84 18.75
N GLU A 169 11.12 14.28 19.29
CA GLU A 169 11.23 15.58 19.95
C GLU A 169 10.95 16.77 19.03
N LEU A 170 11.21 16.65 17.72
CA LEU A 170 10.92 17.72 16.75
C LEU A 170 9.42 17.95 16.52
N ALA A 171 8.57 17.01 16.91
CA ALA A 171 7.11 17.08 16.70
C ALA A 171 6.33 17.51 17.97
N LYS A 172 7.03 17.85 19.06
CA LYS A 172 6.46 18.46 20.27
C LYS A 172 6.24 19.96 20.07
#